data_AF-A0A662DHV7-F1
#
_entry.id   AF-A0A662DHV7-F1
#
_cell.length_a   1.000
_cell.length_b   1.000
_cell.length_c   1.000
_cell.angle_alpha   90.00
_cell.angle_beta   90.00
_cell.angle_gamma   90.00
#
_symmetry.space_group_name_H-M   'P 1'
#
loop_
_entity.id
_entity.type
_entity.pdbx_description
1 polymer ?
#
loop_
_entity_poly.entity_id
_entity_poly.type
_entity_poly.pdbx_seq_one_letter_code
_entity_poly.pdbx_strand_id
1 'polypeptide(L)'
;MLKSDEFQRWIEASHAMFEIFEGRYDVYPLAVRWAKEWLNLKKFNVSKEDTEIVNHLIDSFNYDAYRNYKDKIEKNGNKWANIVKRADQQFKTLKNLKSGNWGNIGFGVAPFLFSWNFQRFKEYVKKKRNFDLQNYAEKLGKILEYRIKLLKEFSHKRLTHEEVAEEKVKKIFDDINSELRKIGIGNNEPVGTIKLLHVFSPYYFPLIDNKIASVIGLSSLTSDSYVEWMKVVRRWLQRYYDLNENLEQKFHFSILKLMDQGLYIMSSVKLRARVENLGLKVN
;
A
#
# COMPACT_ATOMS: atom_id res chain seq x y z
N MET A 1 5.68 -24.95 9.96
CA MET A 1 5.51 -23.63 10.61
C MET A 1 6.84 -23.23 11.19
N LEU A 2 7.17 -21.94 11.23
CA LEU A 2 8.46 -21.47 11.75
C LEU A 2 8.50 -21.60 13.27
N LYS A 3 9.66 -21.94 13.82
CA LYS A 3 9.97 -21.75 15.24
C LYS A 3 10.09 -20.26 15.55
N SER A 4 10.03 -19.88 16.83
CA SER A 4 10.07 -18.49 17.26
C SER A 4 11.33 -17.74 16.79
N ASP A 5 12.50 -18.38 16.89
CA ASP A 5 13.78 -17.84 16.41
C ASP A 5 13.83 -17.72 14.89
N GLU A 6 13.28 -18.71 14.16
CA GLU A 6 13.15 -18.68 12.71
C GLU A 6 12.23 -17.54 12.24
N PHE A 7 11.11 -17.33 12.93
CA PHE A 7 10.16 -16.25 12.64
C PHE A 7 10.81 -14.87 12.83
N GLN A 8 11.50 -14.66 13.96
CA GLN A 8 12.21 -13.40 14.20
C GLN A 8 13.24 -13.12 13.11
N ARG A 9 14.12 -14.10 12.81
CA ARG A 9 15.14 -13.95 11.78
C ARG A 9 14.54 -13.71 10.40
N TRP A 10 13.41 -14.36 10.09
CA TRP A 10 12.70 -14.15 8.83
C TRP A 10 12.18 -12.72 8.71
N ILE A 11 11.57 -12.15 9.76
CA ILE A 11 11.12 -10.75 9.77
C ILE A 11 12.30 -9.80 9.60
N GLU A 12 13.37 -9.97 10.38
CA GLU A 12 14.54 -9.10 10.34
C GLU A 12 15.22 -9.11 8.97
N ALA A 13 15.45 -10.30 8.40
CA ALA A 13 16.05 -10.44 7.08
C ALA A 13 15.14 -9.88 5.97
N SER A 14 13.84 -10.13 6.06
CA SER A 14 12.86 -9.62 5.09
C SER A 14 12.79 -8.10 5.11
N HIS A 15 12.80 -7.50 6.30
CA HIS A 15 12.78 -6.05 6.47
C HIS A 15 14.05 -5.41 5.88
N ALA A 16 15.23 -5.93 6.21
CA ALA A 16 16.50 -5.43 5.66
C ALA A 16 16.54 -5.54 4.12
N MET A 17 16.12 -6.67 3.55
CA MET A 17 16.00 -6.80 2.09
C MET A 17 14.98 -5.82 1.50
N PHE A 18 13.88 -5.57 2.20
CA PHE A 18 12.88 -4.62 1.77
C PHE A 18 13.48 -3.21 1.69
N GLU A 19 14.17 -2.74 2.73
CA GLU A 19 14.81 -1.41 2.76
C GLU A 19 15.87 -1.24 1.67
N ILE A 20 16.74 -2.24 1.48
CA ILE A 20 17.84 -2.17 0.51
C ILE A 20 17.32 -2.05 -0.92
N PHE A 21 16.22 -2.74 -1.24
CA PHE A 21 15.82 -2.93 -2.63
C PHE A 21 14.51 -2.27 -3.04
N GLU A 22 13.68 -1.81 -2.09
CA GLU A 22 12.44 -1.11 -2.39
C GLU A 22 12.57 0.38 -2.08
N GLY A 23 13.00 1.18 -3.07
CA GLY A 23 13.18 2.63 -2.96
C GLY A 23 11.91 3.48 -2.75
N ARG A 24 10.85 2.89 -2.20
CA ARG A 24 9.56 3.54 -1.88
C ARG A 24 9.19 3.33 -0.41
N TYR A 25 10.15 2.96 0.44
CA TYR A 25 9.90 2.56 1.82
C TYR A 25 9.40 3.73 2.68
N ASP A 26 9.89 4.96 2.44
CA ASP A 26 9.60 6.15 3.27
C ASP A 26 8.17 6.69 3.15
N VAL A 27 7.47 6.42 2.04
CA VAL A 27 6.13 6.99 1.82
C VAL A 27 5.05 6.32 2.66
N TYR A 28 5.25 5.06 3.05
CA TYR A 28 4.32 4.33 3.90
C TYR A 28 4.23 4.91 5.33
N PRO A 29 5.35 5.07 6.08
CA PRO A 29 5.32 5.71 7.39
C PRO A 29 4.70 7.11 7.33
N LEU A 30 4.99 7.87 6.27
CA LEU A 30 4.43 9.20 6.05
C LEU A 30 2.90 9.17 5.94
N ALA A 31 2.35 8.27 5.11
CA ALA A 31 0.91 8.11 4.94
C ALA A 31 0.22 7.68 6.24
N VAL A 32 0.83 6.77 7.01
CA VAL A 32 0.32 6.34 8.32
C VAL A 32 0.30 7.50 9.33
N ARG A 33 1.38 8.29 9.40
CA ARG A 33 1.46 9.45 10.29
C ARG A 33 0.38 10.46 9.95
N TRP A 34 0.25 10.86 8.69
CA TRP A 34 -0.77 11.81 8.27
C TRP A 34 -2.20 11.30 8.47
N ALA A 35 -2.45 10.01 8.23
CA ALA A 35 -3.74 9.38 8.52
C ALA A 35 -4.07 9.47 10.02
N LYS A 36 -3.10 9.17 10.90
CA LYS A 36 -3.27 9.27 12.35
C LYS A 36 -3.54 10.71 12.81
N GLU A 37 -2.77 11.67 12.31
CA GLU A 37 -2.99 13.10 12.60
C GLU A 37 -4.40 13.53 12.16
N TRP A 38 -4.80 13.16 10.95
CA TRP A 38 -6.10 13.53 10.39
C TRP A 38 -7.27 12.87 11.13
N LEU A 39 -7.17 11.60 11.55
CA LEU A 39 -8.21 10.97 12.39
C LEU A 39 -8.41 11.69 13.73
N ASN A 40 -7.35 12.31 14.27
CA ASN A 40 -7.38 13.01 15.54
C ASN A 40 -7.86 14.46 15.40
N LEU A 41 -7.35 15.18 14.40
CA LEU A 41 -7.48 16.64 14.28
C LEU A 41 -8.30 17.08 13.06
N LYS A 42 -8.74 16.14 12.21
CA LYS A 42 -9.31 16.40 10.87
C LYS A 42 -8.38 17.19 9.94
N LYS A 43 -7.10 17.24 10.29
CA LYS A 43 -6.03 17.84 9.51
C LYS A 43 -4.73 17.07 9.76
N PHE A 44 -3.82 17.12 8.80
CA PHE A 44 -2.46 16.61 8.94
C PHE A 44 -1.46 17.71 8.59
N ASN A 45 -0.28 17.66 9.19
CA ASN A 45 0.77 18.63 8.96
C ASN A 45 1.84 18.04 8.03
N VAL A 46 2.03 18.72 6.90
CA VAL A 46 3.10 18.46 5.95
C VAL A 46 4.30 19.33 6.35
N SER A 47 5.42 18.72 6.74
CA SER A 47 6.68 19.42 7.01
C SER A 47 7.44 19.72 5.70
N LYS A 48 8.66 20.27 5.79
CA LYS A 48 9.51 20.43 4.60
C LYS A 48 10.12 19.09 4.18
N GLU A 49 10.59 18.33 5.17
CA GLU A 49 11.14 16.99 5.01
C GLU A 49 10.13 16.05 4.34
N ASP A 50 8.84 16.15 4.71
CA ASP A 50 7.79 15.38 4.05
C ASP A 50 7.68 15.68 2.55
N THR A 51 7.77 16.96 2.18
CA THR A 51 7.73 17.35 0.77
C THR A 51 8.95 16.85 0.02
N GLU A 52 10.11 16.80 0.66
CA GLU A 52 11.34 16.24 0.09
C GLU A 52 11.20 14.74 -0.14
N ILE A 53 10.66 13.98 0.83
CA ILE A 53 10.37 12.55 0.69
C ILE A 53 9.43 12.31 -0.50
N VAL A 54 8.32 13.05 -0.59
CA VAL A 54 7.36 12.92 -1.71
C VAL A 54 7.99 13.30 -3.04
N ASN A 55 8.78 14.38 -3.10
CA ASN A 55 9.46 14.81 -4.31
C ASN A 55 10.50 13.76 -4.77
N HIS A 56 11.31 13.25 -3.85
CA HIS A 56 12.30 12.22 -4.13
C HIS A 56 11.63 10.94 -4.65
N LEU A 57 10.51 10.52 -4.05
CA LEU A 57 9.71 9.41 -4.56
C LEU A 57 9.23 9.65 -5.99
N ILE A 58 8.70 10.84 -6.28
CA ILE A 58 8.21 11.18 -7.63
C ILE A 58 9.35 11.14 -8.65
N ASP A 59 10.50 11.72 -8.31
CA ASP A 59 11.63 11.85 -9.24
C ASP A 59 12.38 10.53 -9.46
N SER A 60 12.35 9.62 -8.49
CA SER A 60 13.03 8.32 -8.56
C SER A 60 12.10 7.14 -8.92
N PHE A 61 10.81 7.39 -9.19
CA PHE A 61 9.85 6.30 -9.41
C PHE A 61 10.17 5.49 -10.67
N ASN A 62 10.56 4.22 -10.48
CA ASN A 62 10.89 3.31 -11.58
C ASN A 62 9.62 2.72 -12.22
N TYR A 63 9.10 3.38 -13.25
CA TYR A 63 7.93 2.90 -14.01
C TYR A 63 8.16 1.56 -14.70
N ASP A 64 9.38 1.31 -15.19
CA ASP A 64 9.71 0.09 -15.95
C ASP A 64 9.61 -1.18 -15.08
N ALA A 65 9.81 -1.07 -13.77
CA ALA A 65 9.57 -2.16 -12.82
C ALA A 65 8.12 -2.69 -12.87
N TYR A 66 7.17 -1.92 -13.40
CA TYR A 66 5.75 -2.28 -13.51
C TYR A 66 5.30 -2.64 -14.93
N ARG A 67 6.22 -2.65 -15.89
CA ARG A 67 5.91 -2.94 -17.29
C ARG A 67 5.55 -4.41 -17.47
N ASN A 68 4.41 -4.68 -18.11
CA ASN A 68 3.98 -6.02 -18.48
C ASN A 68 4.30 -6.31 -19.95
N TYR A 69 5.43 -6.95 -20.23
CA TYR A 69 5.83 -7.31 -21.60
C TYR A 69 4.91 -8.32 -22.31
N LYS A 70 3.96 -8.93 -21.59
CA LYS A 70 2.91 -9.77 -22.20
C LYS A 70 1.73 -8.95 -22.74
N ASP A 71 1.55 -7.70 -22.29
CA ASP A 71 0.51 -6.80 -22.80
C ASP A 71 0.96 -6.20 -24.15
N LYS A 72 0.08 -6.25 -25.16
CA LYS A 72 0.39 -5.80 -26.54
C LYS A 72 0.73 -4.31 -26.63
N ILE A 73 0.15 -3.47 -25.76
CA ILE A 73 0.40 -2.04 -25.72
C ILE A 73 1.73 -1.80 -25.02
N GLU A 74 1.95 -2.42 -23.87
CA GLU A 74 3.15 -2.21 -23.05
C GLU A 74 4.40 -2.84 -23.67
N LYS A 75 4.29 -3.89 -24.49
CA LYS A 75 5.43 -4.45 -25.25
C LYS A 75 5.99 -3.45 -26.26
N ASN A 76 5.18 -2.55 -26.81
CA ASN A 76 5.64 -1.52 -27.74
C ASN A 76 6.28 -0.34 -26.99
N GLY A 77 7.56 -0.05 -27.26
CA GLY A 77 8.32 0.99 -26.57
C GLY A 77 7.70 2.38 -26.63
N ASN A 78 7.20 2.81 -27.79
CA ASN A 78 6.60 4.13 -27.96
C ASN A 78 5.25 4.25 -27.22
N LYS A 79 4.42 3.21 -27.29
CA LYS A 79 3.14 3.18 -26.55
C LYS A 79 3.37 3.15 -25.04
N TRP A 80 4.37 2.41 -24.59
CA TRP A 80 4.79 2.39 -23.18
C TRP A 80 5.29 3.77 -22.73
N ALA A 81 6.20 4.41 -23.47
CA ALA A 81 6.69 5.75 -23.16
C ALA A 81 5.56 6.77 -23.02
N ASN A 82 4.52 6.68 -23.86
CA ASN A 82 3.33 7.53 -23.74
C ASN A 82 2.50 7.26 -22.48
N ILE A 83 2.39 6.01 -22.04
CA ILE A 83 1.75 5.65 -20.76
C ILE A 83 2.54 6.24 -19.60
N VAL A 84 3.87 6.05 -19.61
CA VAL A 84 4.78 6.57 -18.58
C VAL A 84 4.70 8.08 -18.50
N LYS A 85 4.84 8.79 -19.64
CA LYS A 85 4.74 10.26 -19.68
C LYS A 85 3.45 10.77 -19.05
N ARG A 86 2.32 10.13 -19.35
CA ARG A 86 1.01 10.52 -18.79
C ARG A 86 0.92 10.21 -17.29
N ALA A 87 1.38 9.04 -16.87
CA ALA A 87 1.41 8.67 -15.46
C ALA A 87 2.33 9.59 -14.63
N ASP A 88 3.51 9.90 -15.15
CA ASP A 88 4.50 10.81 -14.55
C ASP A 88 3.97 12.23 -14.43
N GLN A 89 3.33 12.75 -15.49
CA GLN A 89 2.66 14.05 -15.42
C GLN A 89 1.61 14.08 -14.30
N GLN A 90 0.82 13.01 -14.14
CA GLN A 90 -0.15 12.90 -13.05
C GLN A 90 0.54 12.81 -11.69
N PHE A 91 1.62 12.04 -11.55
CA PHE A 91 2.30 11.88 -10.28
C PHE A 91 2.97 13.18 -9.83
N LYS A 92 3.57 13.92 -10.76
CA LYS A 92 4.18 15.25 -10.53
C LYS A 92 3.20 16.30 -10.04
N THR A 93 1.89 16.14 -10.27
CA THR A 93 0.89 17.05 -9.66
C THR A 93 0.88 17.01 -8.14
N LEU A 94 1.38 15.93 -7.53
CA LEU A 94 1.52 15.83 -6.07
C LEU A 94 2.68 16.66 -5.51
N LYS A 95 3.60 17.18 -6.34
CA LYS A 95 4.61 18.19 -5.92
C LYS A 95 3.99 19.52 -5.49
N ASN A 96 2.69 19.71 -5.77
CA ASN A 96 1.90 20.83 -5.26
C ASN A 96 1.52 20.67 -3.79
N LEU A 97 1.76 19.51 -3.18
CA LEU A 97 1.66 19.35 -1.74
C LEU A 97 2.74 20.23 -1.07
N LYS A 98 2.32 21.33 -0.47
CA LYS A 98 3.19 22.29 0.22
C LYS A 98 3.16 22.05 1.71
N SER A 99 4.24 22.46 2.40
CA SER A 99 4.28 22.43 3.85
C SER A 99 3.15 23.26 4.46
N GLY A 100 2.59 22.77 5.56
CA GLY A 100 1.45 23.38 6.24
C GLY A 100 0.36 22.37 6.61
N ASN A 101 -0.79 22.89 7.05
CA ASN A 101 -1.93 22.08 7.47
C ASN A 101 -2.85 21.76 6.30
N TRP A 102 -3.18 20.48 6.12
CA TRP A 102 -4.07 20.00 5.08
C TRP A 102 -5.28 19.31 5.69
N GLY A 103 -6.48 19.68 5.24
CA GLY A 103 -7.74 19.07 5.69
C GLY A 103 -8.18 17.85 4.88
N ASN A 104 -7.75 17.73 3.63
CA ASN A 104 -8.17 16.65 2.74
C ASN A 104 -7.14 15.50 2.75
N ILE A 105 -7.46 14.44 3.52
CA ILE A 105 -6.59 13.26 3.68
C ILE A 105 -6.32 12.48 2.39
N GLY A 106 -7.14 12.66 1.37
CA GLY A 106 -6.92 12.05 0.06
C GLY A 106 -5.57 12.44 -0.54
N PHE A 107 -5.11 13.68 -0.32
CA PHE A 107 -3.76 14.11 -0.71
C PHE A 107 -2.66 13.47 0.14
N GLY A 108 -2.92 13.20 1.43
CA GLY A 108 -1.96 12.52 2.30
C GLY A 108 -1.71 11.07 1.91
N VAL A 109 -2.75 10.35 1.48
CA VAL A 109 -2.62 8.93 1.08
C VAL A 109 -2.27 8.76 -0.41
N ALA A 110 -2.40 9.80 -1.24
CA ALA A 110 -2.18 9.71 -2.68
C ALA A 110 -0.75 9.28 -3.08
N PRO A 111 0.34 9.81 -2.48
CA PRO A 111 1.69 9.36 -2.82
C PRO A 111 1.90 7.86 -2.58
N PHE A 112 1.42 7.37 -1.42
CA PHE A 112 1.46 5.96 -1.07
C PHE A 112 0.61 5.12 -2.03
N LEU A 113 -0.66 5.48 -2.24
CA LEU A 113 -1.54 4.69 -3.11
C LEU A 113 -1.06 4.66 -4.55
N PHE A 114 -0.61 5.79 -5.09
CA PHE A 114 -0.12 5.86 -6.47
C PHE A 114 1.07 4.94 -6.68
N SER A 115 2.08 5.06 -5.81
CA SER A 115 3.33 4.31 -5.93
C SER A 115 3.16 2.83 -5.57
N TRP A 116 2.37 2.50 -4.56
CA TRP A 116 2.18 1.12 -4.11
C TRP A 116 1.08 0.37 -4.83
N ASN A 117 0.16 1.05 -5.52
CA ASN A 117 -0.88 0.45 -6.36
C ASN A 117 -0.73 0.85 -7.83
N PHE A 118 0.50 1.12 -8.28
CA PHE A 118 0.73 1.71 -9.61
C PHE A 118 0.17 0.88 -10.78
N GLN A 119 0.16 -0.45 -10.68
CA GLN A 119 -0.47 -1.32 -11.69
C GLN A 119 -1.91 -0.89 -12.00
N ARG A 120 -2.64 -0.40 -10.99
CA ARG A 120 -4.00 0.11 -11.14
C ARG A 120 -4.04 1.48 -11.79
N PHE A 121 -3.22 2.43 -11.35
CA PHE A 121 -3.14 3.77 -11.94
C PHE A 121 -2.63 3.74 -13.39
N LYS A 122 -1.75 2.77 -13.72
CA LYS A 122 -1.36 2.47 -15.09
C LYS A 122 -2.57 2.14 -15.98
N GLU A 123 -3.49 1.32 -15.50
CA GLU A 123 -4.74 1.04 -16.23
C GLU A 123 -5.62 2.31 -16.37
N TYR A 124 -5.55 3.24 -15.42
CA TYR A 124 -6.34 4.48 -15.44
C TYR A 124 -5.87 5.37 -16.57
N VAL A 125 -4.56 5.59 -16.65
CA VAL A 125 -4.00 6.37 -17.75
C VAL A 125 -4.17 5.65 -19.09
N LYS A 126 -4.11 4.30 -19.14
CA LYS A 126 -4.38 3.54 -20.38
C LYS A 126 -5.80 3.74 -20.89
N LYS A 127 -6.81 3.63 -20.02
CA LYS A 127 -8.23 3.59 -20.42
C LYS A 127 -8.92 4.96 -20.41
N LYS A 128 -8.50 5.87 -19.53
CA LYS A 128 -9.09 7.20 -19.36
C LYS A 128 -8.10 8.25 -19.84
N ARG A 129 -8.36 8.86 -21.02
CA ARG A 129 -7.47 9.88 -21.60
C ARG A 129 -7.21 11.06 -20.63
N ASN A 130 -8.23 11.45 -19.87
CA ASN A 130 -8.17 12.57 -18.93
C ASN A 130 -8.27 12.11 -17.47
N PHE A 131 -7.53 11.05 -17.09
CA PHE A 131 -7.38 10.74 -15.67
C PHE A 131 -6.65 11.89 -14.97
N ASP A 132 -7.16 12.29 -13.80
CA ASP A 132 -6.65 13.39 -12.98
C ASP A 132 -6.44 12.89 -11.56
N LEU A 133 -5.17 12.82 -11.14
CA LEU A 133 -4.79 12.33 -9.81
C LEU A 133 -5.19 13.29 -8.69
N GLN A 134 -5.17 14.61 -8.92
CA GLN A 134 -5.57 15.59 -7.90
C GLN A 134 -7.08 15.49 -7.64
N ASN A 135 -7.88 15.43 -8.69
CA ASN A 135 -9.33 15.22 -8.55
C ASN A 135 -9.67 13.86 -7.92
N TYR A 136 -8.92 12.81 -8.25
CA TYR A 136 -9.05 11.50 -7.59
C TYR A 136 -8.76 11.61 -6.09
N ALA A 137 -7.66 12.25 -5.71
CA ALA A 137 -7.29 12.48 -4.31
C ALA A 137 -8.36 13.31 -3.59
N GLU A 138 -8.84 14.40 -4.19
CA GLU A 138 -9.85 15.26 -3.59
C GLU A 138 -11.14 14.48 -3.27
N LYS A 139 -11.64 13.69 -4.23
CA LYS A 139 -12.82 12.85 -4.07
C LYS A 139 -12.60 11.75 -3.03
N LEU A 140 -11.43 11.12 -3.03
CA LEU A 140 -11.06 10.12 -2.04
C LEU A 140 -11.09 10.71 -0.62
N GLY A 141 -10.61 11.94 -0.43
CA GLY A 141 -10.72 12.63 0.85
C GLY A 141 -12.16 12.76 1.35
N LYS A 142 -13.09 13.17 0.48
CA LYS A 142 -14.53 13.28 0.82
C LYS A 142 -15.13 11.93 1.18
N ILE A 143 -14.77 10.87 0.46
CA ILE A 143 -15.19 9.49 0.75
C ILE A 143 -14.75 9.08 2.16
N LEU A 144 -13.47 9.32 2.48
CA LEU A 144 -12.88 8.97 3.78
C LEU A 144 -13.44 9.82 4.92
N GLU A 145 -13.69 11.11 4.69
CA GLU A 145 -14.32 12.02 5.67
C GLU A 145 -15.69 11.53 6.10
N TYR A 146 -16.53 11.10 5.14
CA TYR A 146 -17.84 10.53 5.44
C TYR A 146 -17.77 9.25 6.31
N ARG A 147 -16.61 8.57 6.30
CA ARG A 147 -16.36 7.30 7.01
C ARG A 147 -15.46 7.45 8.23
N ILE A 148 -15.14 8.68 8.63
CA ILE A 148 -14.15 8.97 9.69
C ILE A 148 -14.46 8.26 11.01
N LYS A 149 -15.74 8.16 11.40
CA LYS A 149 -16.15 7.49 12.65
C LYS A 149 -15.78 6.01 12.64
N LEU A 150 -16.06 5.32 11.53
CA LEU A 150 -15.77 3.89 11.39
C LEU A 150 -14.27 3.63 11.26
N LEU A 151 -13.54 4.50 10.53
CA LEU A 151 -12.08 4.43 10.46
C LEU A 151 -11.43 4.63 11.84
N LYS A 152 -11.94 5.59 12.62
CA LYS A 152 -11.43 5.86 13.97
C LYS A 152 -11.70 4.69 14.92
N GLU A 153 -12.84 4.02 14.80
CA GLU A 153 -13.14 2.79 15.57
C GLU A 153 -12.04 1.74 15.38
N PHE A 154 -11.63 1.49 14.14
CA PHE A 154 -10.57 0.52 13.83
C PHE A 154 -9.15 0.97 14.20
N SER A 155 -8.89 2.28 14.27
CA SER A 155 -7.54 2.81 14.53
C SER A 155 -6.96 2.45 15.90
N HIS A 156 -7.82 2.05 16.85
CA HIS A 156 -7.42 1.61 18.18
C HIS A 156 -7.35 0.08 18.30
N LYS A 157 -7.74 -0.65 17.25
CA LYS A 157 -7.84 -2.11 17.26
C LYS A 157 -6.53 -2.79 16.90
N ARG A 158 -6.34 -4.00 17.41
CA ARG A 158 -5.16 -4.84 17.14
C ARG A 158 -5.60 -6.25 16.77
N LEU A 159 -5.25 -6.69 15.56
CA LEU A 159 -5.70 -7.98 15.01
C LEU A 159 -5.31 -9.16 15.89
N THR A 160 -4.13 -9.11 16.51
CA THR A 160 -3.60 -10.19 17.36
C THR A 160 -4.29 -10.28 18.73
N HIS A 161 -4.97 -9.22 19.18
CA HIS A 161 -5.55 -9.11 20.52
C HIS A 161 -7.07 -9.26 20.53
N GLU A 162 -7.73 -9.00 19.40
CA GLU A 162 -9.18 -8.97 19.30
C GLU A 162 -9.69 -9.99 18.27
N GLU A 163 -10.95 -10.40 18.41
CA GLU A 163 -11.64 -11.14 17.36
C GLU A 163 -11.90 -10.24 16.14
N VAL A 164 -11.95 -10.86 14.96
CA VAL A 164 -12.24 -10.14 13.72
C VAL A 164 -13.71 -9.71 13.74
N ALA A 165 -13.95 -8.40 13.76
CA ALA A 165 -15.29 -7.82 13.67
C ALA A 165 -15.87 -7.96 12.23
N GLU A 166 -16.20 -9.19 11.83
CA GLU A 166 -16.49 -9.58 10.44
C GLU A 166 -17.45 -8.64 9.73
N GLU A 167 -18.65 -8.42 10.28
CA GLU A 167 -19.67 -7.57 9.66
C GLU A 167 -19.19 -6.13 9.44
N LYS A 168 -18.47 -5.56 10.42
CA LYS A 168 -17.94 -4.20 10.29
C LYS A 168 -16.81 -4.13 9.26
N VAL A 169 -15.95 -5.15 9.21
CA VAL A 169 -14.87 -5.28 8.22
C VAL A 169 -15.45 -5.38 6.81
N LYS A 170 -16.43 -6.27 6.60
CA LYS A 170 -17.09 -6.43 5.29
C LYS A 170 -17.75 -5.13 4.85
N LYS A 171 -18.50 -4.49 5.75
CA LYS A 171 -19.15 -3.20 5.48
C LYS A 171 -18.16 -2.12 5.03
N ILE A 172 -17.11 -1.84 5.81
CA ILE A 172 -16.17 -0.76 5.43
C ILE A 172 -15.40 -1.12 4.15
N PHE A 173 -15.06 -2.39 3.96
CA PHE A 173 -14.40 -2.86 2.75
C PHE A 173 -15.28 -2.61 1.53
N ASP A 174 -16.52 -3.11 1.53
CA ASP A 174 -17.42 -3.01 0.38
C ASP A 174 -17.82 -1.56 0.10
N ASP A 175 -18.04 -0.76 1.14
CA ASP A 175 -18.31 0.67 1.03
C ASP A 175 -17.15 1.41 0.33
N ILE A 176 -15.92 1.26 0.81
CA ILE A 176 -14.75 1.92 0.20
C ILE A 176 -14.51 1.37 -1.21
N ASN A 177 -14.57 0.05 -1.40
CA ASN A 177 -14.33 -0.58 -2.70
C ASN A 177 -15.33 -0.10 -3.78
N SER A 178 -16.60 0.06 -3.41
CA SER A 178 -17.64 0.62 -4.26
C SER A 178 -17.39 2.08 -4.61
N GLU A 179 -16.96 2.90 -3.64
CA GLU A 179 -16.63 4.30 -3.89
C GLU A 179 -15.38 4.46 -4.77
N LEU A 180 -14.34 3.65 -4.54
CA LEU A 180 -13.15 3.60 -5.40
C LEU A 180 -13.52 3.24 -6.85
N ARG A 181 -14.41 2.25 -7.03
CA ARG A 181 -14.95 1.90 -8.35
C ARG A 181 -15.58 3.11 -9.05
N LYS A 182 -16.33 3.95 -8.34
CA LYS A 182 -17.01 5.14 -8.89
C LYS A 182 -16.02 6.24 -9.31
N ILE A 183 -15.01 6.52 -8.49
CA ILE A 183 -14.04 7.59 -8.79
C ILE A 183 -12.93 7.16 -9.76
N GLY A 184 -12.73 5.85 -9.91
CA GLY A 184 -11.76 5.23 -10.83
C GLY A 184 -12.27 5.04 -12.27
N ILE A 185 -12.20 3.79 -12.75
CA ILE A 185 -12.58 3.38 -14.12
C ILE A 185 -13.76 2.40 -14.15
N GLY A 186 -14.55 2.30 -13.09
CA GLY A 186 -15.74 1.43 -13.05
C GLY A 186 -15.48 -0.03 -12.65
N ASN A 187 -14.23 -0.40 -12.33
CA ASN A 187 -13.87 -1.71 -11.78
C ASN A 187 -13.63 -1.64 -10.27
N ASN A 188 -13.93 -2.71 -9.53
CA ASN A 188 -13.55 -2.84 -8.12
C ASN A 188 -12.01 -2.69 -7.92
N GLU A 189 -11.62 -2.27 -6.72
CA GLU A 189 -10.26 -1.97 -6.28
C GLU A 189 -9.90 -2.64 -4.93
N PRO A 190 -10.09 -3.95 -4.75
CA PRO A 190 -9.95 -4.59 -3.45
C PRO A 190 -8.56 -4.40 -2.82
N VAL A 191 -7.48 -4.51 -3.62
CA VAL A 191 -6.11 -4.24 -3.14
C VAL A 191 -5.92 -2.78 -2.71
N GLY A 192 -6.53 -1.83 -3.44
CA GLY A 192 -6.50 -0.41 -3.09
C GLY A 192 -7.26 -0.13 -1.79
N THR A 193 -8.43 -0.75 -1.62
CA THR A 193 -9.24 -0.71 -0.40
C THR A 193 -8.45 -1.23 0.80
N ILE A 194 -7.82 -2.39 0.69
CA ILE A 194 -7.04 -3.00 1.78
C ILE A 194 -5.86 -2.09 2.17
N LYS A 195 -5.15 -1.53 1.18
CA LYS A 195 -4.05 -0.59 1.42
C LYS A 195 -4.51 0.67 2.14
N LEU A 196 -5.66 1.22 1.77
CA LEU A 196 -6.28 2.34 2.47
C LEU A 196 -6.60 1.99 3.93
N LEU A 197 -7.35 0.91 4.14
CA LEU A 197 -7.75 0.46 5.47
C LEU A 197 -6.53 0.24 6.37
N HIS A 198 -5.48 -0.40 5.83
CA HIS A 198 -4.23 -0.61 6.54
C HIS A 198 -3.54 0.69 6.94
N VAL A 199 -3.49 1.72 6.08
CA VAL A 199 -2.90 3.01 6.45
C VAL A 199 -3.62 3.66 7.63
N PHE A 200 -4.95 3.55 7.70
CA PHE A 200 -5.75 4.10 8.81
C PHE A 200 -5.75 3.23 10.07
N SER A 201 -5.45 1.93 9.97
CA SER A 201 -5.40 1.02 11.13
C SER A 201 -4.35 -0.08 10.91
N PRO A 202 -3.05 0.27 10.97
CA PRO A 202 -1.96 -0.61 10.54
C PRO A 202 -1.79 -1.85 11.41
N TYR A 203 -2.32 -1.83 12.63
CA TYR A 203 -2.29 -2.96 13.57
C TYR A 203 -3.51 -3.88 13.45
N TYR A 204 -4.52 -3.52 12.65
CA TYR A 204 -5.76 -4.30 12.54
C TYR A 204 -5.98 -4.90 11.15
N PHE A 205 -5.76 -4.14 10.07
CA PHE A 205 -6.01 -4.61 8.71
C PHE A 205 -4.73 -5.16 8.07
N PRO A 206 -4.58 -6.48 7.84
CA PRO A 206 -3.40 -7.04 7.21
C PRO A 206 -3.39 -6.78 5.72
N LEU A 207 -2.22 -6.45 5.17
CA LEU A 207 -2.06 -6.25 3.73
C LEU A 207 -2.12 -7.60 2.98
N ILE A 208 -2.56 -7.53 1.73
CA ILE A 208 -2.49 -8.61 0.75
C ILE A 208 -2.55 -8.02 -0.65
N ASP A 209 -1.73 -8.56 -1.57
CA ASP A 209 -1.79 -8.25 -2.99
C ASP A 209 -2.22 -9.47 -3.80
N ASN A 210 -2.45 -9.30 -5.11
CA ASN A 210 -2.91 -10.39 -5.97
C ASN A 210 -1.91 -11.56 -6.09
N LYS A 211 -0.60 -11.29 -5.97
CA LYS A 211 0.41 -12.36 -6.03
C LYS A 211 0.41 -13.18 -4.75
N ILE A 212 0.37 -12.51 -3.60
CA ILE A 212 0.24 -13.16 -2.29
C ILE A 212 -1.07 -13.96 -2.25
N ALA A 213 -2.19 -13.34 -2.63
CA ALA A 213 -3.51 -13.99 -2.72
C ALA A 213 -3.46 -15.26 -3.58
N SER A 214 -2.87 -15.19 -4.76
CA SER A 214 -2.73 -16.35 -5.65
C SER A 214 -1.88 -17.46 -5.03
N VAL A 215 -0.80 -17.14 -4.31
CA VAL A 215 0.08 -18.15 -3.68
C VAL A 215 -0.63 -18.87 -2.53
N ILE A 216 -1.49 -18.17 -1.79
CA ILE A 216 -2.25 -18.76 -0.67
C ILE A 216 -3.59 -19.38 -1.09
N GLY A 217 -3.88 -19.46 -2.40
CA GLY A 217 -5.08 -20.12 -2.93
C GLY A 217 -6.34 -19.24 -2.98
N LEU A 218 -6.22 -17.92 -2.84
CA LEU A 218 -7.35 -17.00 -3.05
C LEU A 218 -7.45 -16.60 -4.52
N SER A 219 -8.55 -16.99 -5.17
CA SER A 219 -8.83 -16.71 -6.58
C SER A 219 -9.31 -15.27 -6.83
N SER A 220 -9.94 -14.65 -5.83
CA SER A 220 -10.41 -13.26 -5.88
C SER A 220 -10.39 -12.64 -4.49
N LEU A 221 -10.25 -11.31 -4.44
CA LEU A 221 -10.31 -10.53 -3.21
C LEU A 221 -11.68 -9.87 -3.07
N THR A 222 -12.59 -10.56 -2.38
CA THR A 222 -13.88 -10.06 -1.88
C THR A 222 -13.78 -9.74 -0.39
N SER A 223 -14.80 -9.07 0.17
CA SER A 223 -14.89 -8.83 1.62
C SER A 223 -14.87 -10.13 2.43
N ASP A 224 -15.55 -11.19 1.99
CA ASP A 224 -15.52 -12.51 2.63
C ASP A 224 -14.11 -13.13 2.63
N SER A 225 -13.46 -13.18 1.46
CA SER A 225 -12.11 -13.74 1.36
C SER A 225 -11.09 -12.93 2.19
N TYR A 226 -11.32 -11.63 2.33
CA TYR A 226 -10.47 -10.76 3.14
C TYR A 226 -10.67 -10.99 4.64
N VAL A 227 -11.91 -11.22 5.11
CA VAL A 227 -12.16 -11.64 6.49
C VAL A 227 -11.48 -12.98 6.80
N GLU A 228 -11.54 -13.94 5.88
CA GLU A 228 -10.84 -15.23 6.04
C GLU A 228 -9.32 -15.03 6.09
N TRP A 229 -8.77 -14.16 5.25
CA TRP A 229 -7.37 -13.76 5.33
C TRP A 229 -7.03 -13.17 6.71
N MET A 230 -7.85 -12.26 7.23
CA MET A 230 -7.65 -11.67 8.56
C MET A 230 -7.62 -12.73 9.67
N LYS A 231 -8.54 -13.71 9.64
CA LYS A 231 -8.59 -14.82 10.59
C LYS A 231 -7.35 -15.71 10.51
N VAL A 232 -6.88 -16.01 9.30
CA VAL A 232 -5.66 -16.80 9.08
C VAL A 232 -4.43 -16.07 9.64
N VAL A 233 -4.25 -14.80 9.28
CA VAL A 233 -3.14 -13.96 9.76
C VAL A 233 -3.16 -13.87 11.28
N ARG A 234 -4.33 -13.62 11.87
CA ARG A 234 -4.51 -13.58 13.33
C ARG A 234 -4.01 -14.85 14.00
N ARG A 235 -4.55 -16.01 13.60
CA ARG A 235 -4.18 -17.32 14.18
C ARG A 235 -2.71 -17.64 14.02
N TRP A 236 -2.10 -17.17 12.93
CA TRP A 236 -0.68 -17.37 12.68
C TRP A 236 0.19 -16.50 13.58
N LEU A 237 -0.11 -15.20 13.67
CA LEU A 237 0.66 -14.24 14.47
C LEU A 237 0.50 -14.40 15.97
N GLN A 238 -0.64 -14.91 16.44
CA GLN A 238 -0.86 -15.20 17.88
C GLN A 238 0.14 -16.21 18.45
N ARG A 239 0.76 -17.05 17.60
CA ARG A 239 1.79 -18.00 18.02
C ARG A 239 3.12 -17.35 18.37
N TYR A 240 3.33 -16.11 17.93
CA TYR A 240 4.54 -15.32 18.13
C TYR A 240 4.24 -14.04 18.91
N TYR A 241 3.18 -14.04 19.73
CA TYR A 241 2.65 -12.85 20.40
C TYR A 241 3.74 -12.02 21.09
N ASP A 242 4.58 -12.67 21.91
CA ASP A 242 5.67 -12.02 22.65
C ASP A 242 6.75 -11.41 21.73
N LEU A 243 7.00 -12.03 20.57
CA LEU A 243 7.96 -11.52 19.59
C LEU A 243 7.40 -10.36 18.78
N ASN A 244 6.09 -10.34 18.53
CA ASN A 244 5.46 -9.33 17.70
C ASN A 244 5.67 -7.94 18.30
N GLU A 245 5.45 -7.76 19.60
CA GLU A 245 5.62 -6.46 20.26
C GLU A 245 7.06 -5.97 20.22
N ASN A 246 8.03 -6.86 20.45
CA ASN A 246 9.46 -6.55 20.37
C ASN A 246 9.88 -6.13 18.96
N LEU A 247 9.39 -6.83 17.93
CA LEU A 247 9.67 -6.52 16.53
C LEU A 247 9.04 -5.19 16.11
N GLU A 248 7.81 -4.92 16.55
CA GLU A 248 7.12 -3.66 16.26
C GLU A 248 7.83 -2.45 16.89
N GLN A 249 8.32 -2.59 18.12
CA GLN A 249 9.11 -1.55 18.79
C GLN A 249 10.45 -1.34 18.07
N LYS A 250 11.14 -2.42 17.70
CA LYS A 250 12.45 -2.38 17.04
C LYS A 250 12.40 -1.66 15.68
N PHE A 251 11.37 -1.93 14.87
CA PHE A 251 11.28 -1.43 13.50
C PHE A 251 10.29 -0.29 13.30
N HIS A 252 9.57 0.12 14.36
CA HIS A 252 8.54 1.17 14.32
C HIS A 252 7.44 0.93 13.26
N PHE A 253 7.21 -0.34 12.90
CA PHE A 253 6.16 -0.79 11.99
C PHE A 253 5.27 -1.80 12.67
N SER A 254 4.00 -1.88 12.28
CA SER A 254 3.14 -2.96 12.77
C SER A 254 3.64 -4.31 12.28
N ILE A 255 3.38 -5.37 13.05
CA ILE A 255 3.76 -6.72 12.67
C ILE A 255 3.10 -7.14 11.35
N LEU A 256 1.91 -6.59 11.06
CA LEU A 256 1.21 -6.80 9.80
C LEU A 256 2.00 -6.23 8.61
N LYS A 257 2.63 -5.07 8.79
CA LYS A 257 3.48 -4.47 7.75
C LYS A 257 4.79 -5.24 7.57
N LEU A 258 5.41 -5.67 8.67
CA LEU A 258 6.63 -6.47 8.61
C LEU A 258 6.40 -7.83 7.94
N MET A 259 5.29 -8.49 8.26
CA MET A 259 4.85 -9.72 7.59
C MET A 259 4.59 -9.48 6.09
N ASP A 260 3.92 -8.39 5.72
CA ASP A 260 3.69 -8.00 4.32
C ASP A 260 5.00 -7.83 3.55
N GLN A 261 6.02 -7.21 4.14
CA GLN A 261 7.33 -7.08 3.50
C GLN A 261 7.94 -8.46 3.21
N GLY A 262 7.92 -9.39 4.17
CA GLY A 262 8.40 -10.75 3.97
C GLY A 262 7.62 -11.50 2.89
N LEU A 263 6.29 -11.46 2.94
CA LEU A 263 5.43 -12.09 1.91
C LEU A 263 5.67 -11.47 0.52
N TYR A 264 5.87 -10.16 0.45
CA TYR A 264 6.18 -9.44 -0.79
C TYR A 264 7.53 -9.88 -1.37
N ILE A 265 8.59 -9.96 -0.56
CA ILE A 265 9.89 -10.46 -1.04
C ILE A 265 9.76 -11.88 -1.59
N MET A 266 9.03 -12.76 -0.90
CA MET A 266 8.88 -14.16 -1.32
C MET A 266 7.98 -14.34 -2.56
N SER A 267 6.96 -13.51 -2.72
CA SER A 267 5.93 -13.71 -3.75
C SER A 267 6.12 -12.84 -4.99
N SER A 268 6.78 -11.69 -4.83
CA SER A 268 6.77 -10.62 -5.82
C SER A 268 8.15 -10.29 -6.37
N VAL A 269 9.21 -10.51 -5.60
CA VAL A 269 10.59 -10.22 -6.01
C VAL A 269 11.21 -11.43 -6.70
N LYS A 270 11.65 -11.23 -7.95
CA LYS A 270 12.52 -12.19 -8.63
C LYS A 270 13.96 -11.87 -8.29
N LEU A 271 14.53 -12.52 -7.28
CA LEU A 271 15.93 -12.28 -6.84
C LEU A 271 16.93 -12.39 -8.00
N ARG A 272 16.68 -13.29 -8.96
CA ARG A 272 17.48 -13.41 -10.19
C ARG A 272 17.65 -12.09 -10.96
N ALA A 273 16.59 -11.30 -11.09
CA ALA A 273 16.65 -10.02 -11.81
C ALA A 273 17.49 -8.97 -11.07
N ARG A 274 17.78 -9.18 -9.78
CA ARG A 274 18.60 -8.27 -8.97
C ARG A 274 20.09 -8.56 -9.09
N VAL A 275 20.49 -9.77 -9.50
CA VAL A 275 21.90 -10.12 -9.74
C VAL A 275 22.53 -9.21 -10.79
N GLU A 276 21.78 -8.90 -11.85
CA GLU A 276 22.21 -7.98 -12.92
C GLU A 276 22.50 -6.56 -12.38
N ASN A 277 21.75 -6.12 -11.37
CA ASN A 277 21.91 -4.82 -10.73
C ASN A 277 23.04 -4.78 -9.68
N LEU A 278 23.60 -5.93 -9.29
CA LEU A 278 24.75 -5.97 -8.38
C LEU A 278 26.07 -5.60 -9.09
N GLY A 279 26.05 -5.41 -10.41
CA GLY A 279 27.25 -5.07 -11.18
C GLY A 279 28.26 -6.23 -11.29
N LEU A 280 27.87 -7.44 -10.90
CA LEU A 280 28.66 -8.65 -11.00
C LEU A 280 28.69 -9.11 -12.47
N LYS A 281 29.70 -8.65 -13.21
CA LYS A 281 29.97 -9.10 -14.58
C LYS A 281 31.14 -10.08 -14.58
N VAL A 282 30.95 -11.22 -15.22
CA VAL A 282 32.06 -12.12 -15.58
C VAL A 282 32.57 -11.66 -16.94
N ASN A 283 33.84 -11.28 -17.00
CA ASN A 283 34.54 -10.97 -18.24
C ASN A 283 34.86 -12.25 -19.01
#